data_AF-A0AAW0WXQ3-F1
#
_entry.id   AF-A0AAW0WXQ3-F1
#
_cell.length_a   1.000
_cell.length_b   1.000
_cell.length_c   1.000
_cell.angle_alpha   90.00
_cell.angle_beta   90.00
_cell.angle_gamma   90.00
#
_symmetry.space_group_name_H-M   'P 1'
#
loop_
_entity.id
_entity.type
_entity.pdbx_description
1 polymer ?
#
loop_
_entity_poly.entity_id
_entity_poly.type
_entity_poly.pdbx_seq_one_letter_code
_entity_poly.pdbx_strand_id
1 'polypeptide(L)'
;MNGCVINGTPVAVDFWKPTKAPQARLFFLTHLHADHTQGLTKTWRLPLYTSPTNSVLLQHQFQLPKSIIRELEVGETYLIPLDNEGYFGNILYCGDMRWYPELVRHKVLRSVVEERELDVLYLDNTFSAPYCVFPTREEAKQELFRIIET
;
A
#
# COMPACT_ATOMS: atom_id res chain seq x y z
N MET A 1 -11.88 -4.98 -6.09
CA MET A 1 -10.52 -4.55 -6.48
C MET A 1 -10.33 -3.17 -5.92
N ASN A 2 -9.45 -3.04 -4.92
CA ASN A 2 -9.20 -1.79 -4.18
C ASN A 2 -7.90 -1.10 -4.63
N GLY A 3 -7.36 -1.50 -5.79
CA GLY A 3 -6.21 -0.86 -6.42
C GLY A 3 -6.59 0.03 -7.60
N CYS A 4 -5.68 0.92 -7.96
CA CYS A 4 -5.84 1.85 -9.08
C CYS A 4 -4.51 2.13 -9.81
N VAL A 5 -4.62 2.80 -10.95
CA VAL A 5 -3.50 3.51 -11.56
C VAL A 5 -3.55 4.95 -11.06
N ILE A 6 -2.45 5.45 -10.51
CA ILE A 6 -2.38 6.83 -10.01
C ILE A 6 -2.49 7.78 -11.21
N ASN A 7 -3.50 8.65 -11.18
CA ASN A 7 -3.85 9.51 -12.30
C ASN A 7 -2.65 10.39 -12.73
N GLY A 8 -2.40 10.46 -14.04
CA GLY A 8 -1.30 11.26 -14.60
C GLY A 8 0.11 10.66 -14.40
N THR A 9 0.22 9.41 -13.95
CA THR A 9 1.52 8.76 -13.69
C THR A 9 1.57 7.35 -14.29
N PRO A 10 2.77 6.76 -14.43
CA PRO A 10 2.94 5.37 -14.86
C PRO A 10 2.87 4.40 -13.66
N VAL A 11 2.31 4.80 -12.52
CA VAL A 11 2.30 4.02 -11.28
C VAL A 11 0.96 3.34 -11.07
N ALA A 12 0.99 2.02 -10.93
CA ALA A 12 -0.13 1.19 -10.50
C ALA A 12 0.10 0.69 -9.08
N VAL A 13 -0.93 0.79 -8.23
CA VAL A 13 -0.92 0.28 -6.85
C VAL A 13 -2.07 -0.71 -6.70
N ASP A 14 -1.78 -1.93 -6.26
CA ASP A 14 -2.76 -3.03 -6.08
C ASP A 14 -3.58 -3.36 -7.33
N PHE A 15 -3.03 -3.08 -8.50
CA PHE A 15 -3.70 -3.20 -9.80
C PHE A 15 -2.91 -4.11 -10.75
N TRP A 16 -3.51 -5.25 -11.13
CA TRP A 16 -2.82 -6.37 -11.79
C TRP A 16 -3.35 -6.69 -13.19
N LYS A 17 -3.85 -5.68 -13.90
CA LYS A 17 -4.43 -5.83 -15.25
C LYS A 17 -3.71 -4.90 -16.24
N PRO A 18 -2.44 -5.16 -16.60
CA PRO A 18 -1.62 -4.27 -17.41
C PRO A 18 -2.24 -3.99 -18.79
N THR A 19 -2.98 -4.93 -19.35
CA THR A 19 -3.73 -4.73 -20.61
C THR A 19 -4.80 -3.64 -20.53
N LYS A 20 -5.28 -3.31 -19.32
CA LYS A 20 -6.24 -2.22 -19.07
C LYS A 20 -5.55 -0.91 -18.67
N ALA A 21 -4.24 -0.91 -18.50
CA ALA A 21 -3.44 0.23 -18.08
C ALA A 21 -2.09 0.24 -18.83
N PRO A 22 -2.11 0.44 -20.16
CA PRO A 22 -0.89 0.39 -20.98
C PRO A 22 0.15 1.45 -20.59
N GLN A 23 -0.26 2.52 -19.92
CA GLN A 23 0.62 3.55 -19.37
C GLN A 23 1.33 3.14 -18.08
N ALA A 24 0.84 2.11 -17.36
CA ALA A 24 1.44 1.69 -16.11
C ALA A 24 2.74 0.91 -16.37
N ARG A 25 3.83 1.37 -15.75
CA ARG A 25 5.18 0.80 -15.85
C ARG A 25 5.72 0.33 -14.50
N LEU A 26 5.24 0.93 -13.41
CA LEU A 26 5.61 0.56 -12.04
C LEU A 26 4.41 -0.04 -11.33
N PHE A 27 4.59 -1.18 -10.67
CA PHE A 27 3.52 -1.93 -10.01
C PHE A 27 3.89 -2.14 -8.54
N PHE A 28 3.10 -1.57 -7.64
CA PHE A 28 3.28 -1.68 -6.20
C PHE A 28 2.18 -2.54 -5.58
N LEU A 29 2.55 -3.37 -4.61
CA LEU A 29 1.62 -4.08 -3.74
C LEU A 29 1.70 -3.49 -2.34
N THR A 30 0.57 -3.03 -1.80
CA THR A 30 0.50 -2.52 -0.42
C THR A 30 0.55 -3.66 0.60
N HIS A 31 -0.32 -4.66 0.45
CA HIS A 31 -0.44 -5.81 1.35
C HIS A 31 -1.22 -6.97 0.68
N LEU A 32 -1.25 -8.15 1.32
CA LEU A 32 -1.77 -9.39 0.72
C LEU A 32 -3.24 -9.73 1.05
N HIS A 33 -4.12 -8.74 1.18
CA HIS A 33 -5.55 -9.03 1.17
C HIS A 33 -6.05 -9.36 -0.25
N ALA A 34 -7.04 -10.25 -0.32
CA ALA A 34 -7.49 -10.84 -1.59
C ALA A 34 -8.00 -9.78 -2.59
N ASP A 35 -8.65 -8.74 -2.09
CA ASP A 35 -9.20 -7.61 -2.83
C ASP A 35 -8.15 -6.64 -3.39
N HIS A 36 -6.95 -6.63 -2.81
CA HIS A 36 -5.75 -5.93 -3.30
C HIS A 36 -4.94 -6.77 -4.28
N THR A 37 -5.06 -8.10 -4.24
CA THR A 37 -4.37 -9.02 -5.17
C THR A 37 -5.24 -9.50 -6.34
N GLN A 38 -6.41 -8.91 -6.57
CA GLN A 38 -7.32 -9.39 -7.60
C GLN A 38 -6.70 -9.33 -9.00
N GLY A 39 -6.46 -10.49 -9.61
CA GLY A 39 -5.80 -10.61 -10.92
C GLY A 39 -4.29 -10.79 -10.86
N LEU A 40 -3.67 -10.68 -9.68
CA LEU A 40 -2.30 -11.13 -9.47
C LEU A 40 -2.30 -12.66 -9.41
N THR A 41 -1.48 -13.29 -10.25
CA THR A 41 -1.39 -14.75 -10.32
C THR A 41 0.07 -15.18 -10.48
N LYS A 42 0.33 -16.48 -10.33
CA LYS A 42 1.65 -17.08 -10.58
C LYS A 42 2.23 -16.83 -11.99
N THR A 43 1.41 -16.36 -12.94
CA THR A 43 1.84 -16.03 -14.31
C THR A 43 2.31 -14.58 -14.45
N TRP A 44 2.27 -13.77 -13.40
CA TRP A 44 2.82 -12.41 -13.42
C TRP A 44 4.32 -12.42 -13.71
N ARG A 45 4.80 -11.50 -14.56
CA ARG A 45 6.21 -11.45 -15.00
C ARG A 45 6.83 -10.05 -14.95
N LEU A 46 6.04 -9.02 -14.67
CA LEU A 46 6.56 -7.65 -14.56
C LEU A 46 7.16 -7.42 -13.17
N PRO A 47 8.12 -6.49 -13.01
CA PRO A 47 8.63 -6.09 -11.70
C PRO A 47 7.48 -5.66 -10.77
N LEU A 48 7.48 -6.15 -9.54
CA LEU A 48 6.51 -5.83 -8.49
C LEU A 48 7.27 -5.33 -7.27
N TYR A 49 6.93 -4.12 -6.81
CA TYR A 49 7.55 -3.46 -5.67
C TYR A 49 6.71 -3.64 -4.41
N THR A 50 7.33 -4.06 -3.31
CA THR A 50 6.61 -4.36 -2.06
C THR A 50 7.58 -4.48 -0.87
N SER A 51 7.06 -4.59 0.36
CA SER A 51 7.86 -4.86 1.56
C SER A 51 8.50 -6.26 1.57
N PRO A 52 9.59 -6.47 2.34
CA PRO A 52 10.18 -7.81 2.53
C PRO A 52 9.18 -8.83 3.11
N THR A 53 8.33 -8.41 4.05
CA THR A 53 7.29 -9.27 4.63
C THR A 53 6.34 -9.79 3.55
N ASN A 54 5.87 -8.91 2.66
CA ASN A 54 5.01 -9.28 1.54
C ASN A 54 5.73 -10.22 0.56
N SER A 55 7.03 -10.01 0.31
CA SER A 55 7.82 -10.86 -0.61
C SER A 55 7.85 -12.32 -0.18
N VAL A 56 7.97 -12.59 1.12
CA VAL A 56 7.91 -13.96 1.67
C VAL A 56 6.56 -14.59 1.37
N LEU A 57 5.47 -13.86 1.63
CA LEU A 57 4.11 -14.36 1.44
C LEU A 57 3.76 -14.53 -0.05
N LEU A 58 4.23 -13.64 -0.93
CA LEU A 58 4.04 -13.75 -2.39
C LEU A 58 4.71 -14.99 -2.97
N GLN A 59 5.92 -15.32 -2.50
CA GLN A 59 6.60 -16.55 -2.93
C GLN A 59 5.87 -17.79 -2.44
N HIS A 60 5.38 -17.79 -1.20
CA HIS A 60 4.71 -18.96 -0.63
C HIS A 60 3.29 -19.16 -1.17
N GLN A 61 2.47 -18.10 -1.19
CA GLN A 61 1.04 -18.17 -1.51
C GLN A 61 0.75 -18.03 -3.01
N PHE A 62 1.51 -17.19 -3.72
CA PHE A 62 1.31 -16.93 -5.15
C PHE A 62 2.35 -17.61 -6.04
N GLN A 63 3.37 -18.23 -5.46
CA GLN A 63 4.48 -18.88 -6.18
C GLN A 63 5.14 -17.95 -7.21
N LEU A 64 5.21 -16.65 -6.88
CA LEU A 64 5.92 -15.68 -7.71
C LEU A 64 7.43 -15.86 -7.57
N PRO A 65 8.20 -15.81 -8.67
CA PRO A 65 9.64 -15.93 -8.61
C PRO A 65 10.26 -14.72 -7.91
N LYS A 66 11.24 -14.95 -7.01
CA LYS A 66 11.94 -13.86 -6.30
C LYS A 66 12.53 -12.81 -7.26
N SER A 67 12.96 -13.22 -8.46
CA SER A 67 13.60 -12.35 -9.45
C SER A 67 12.73 -11.18 -9.94
N ILE A 68 11.40 -11.29 -9.86
CA ILE A 68 10.49 -10.20 -10.25
C ILE A 68 10.04 -9.35 -9.06
N ILE A 69 10.27 -9.80 -7.83
CA ILE A 69 9.87 -9.08 -6.62
C ILE A 69 11.01 -8.13 -6.22
N ARG A 70 10.70 -6.84 -6.19
CA ARG A 70 11.59 -5.77 -5.75
C ARG A 70 11.22 -5.39 -4.33
N GLU A 71 12.01 -5.86 -3.37
CA GLU A 71 11.83 -5.52 -1.96
C GLU A 71 12.30 -4.10 -1.70
N LEU A 72 11.46 -3.33 -1.02
CA LEU A 72 11.75 -1.99 -0.51
C LEU A 72 11.59 -2.01 1.01
N GLU A 73 12.66 -1.67 1.73
CA GLU A 73 12.62 -1.59 3.19
C GLU A 73 11.68 -0.50 3.67
N VAL A 74 10.88 -0.82 4.68
CA VAL A 74 9.90 0.11 5.23
C VAL A 74 10.63 1.26 5.92
N GLY A 75 10.27 2.49 5.57
CA GLY A 75 10.85 3.69 6.14
C GLY A 75 12.07 4.21 5.39
N GLU A 76 12.55 3.53 4.35
CA GLU A 76 13.66 4.00 3.52
C GLU A 76 13.17 4.71 2.25
N THR A 77 13.97 5.64 1.75
CA THR A 77 13.67 6.40 0.52
C THR A 77 14.39 5.77 -0.67
N TYR A 78 13.67 5.59 -1.78
CA TYR A 78 14.18 4.96 -2.98
C TYR A 78 13.95 5.84 -4.20
N LEU A 79 14.97 5.92 -5.07
CA LEU A 79 14.86 6.48 -6.41
C LEU A 79 14.59 5.34 -7.39
N ILE A 80 13.44 5.36 -8.05
CA ILE A 80 13.08 4.40 -9.09
C ILE A 80 13.12 5.14 -10.43
N PRO A 81 14.07 4.80 -11.33
CA PRO A 81 14.20 5.51 -12.60
C PRO A 81 12.98 5.28 -13.49
N LEU A 82 12.50 6.35 -14.12
CA LEU A 82 11.47 6.36 -15.15
C LEU A 82 12.03 7.07 -16.38
N ASP A 83 12.02 6.39 -17.52
CA ASP A 83 12.49 6.99 -18.78
C ASP A 83 11.47 8.03 -19.26
N ASN A 84 11.90 9.29 -19.42
CA ASN A 84 11.15 10.39 -20.05
C ASN A 84 9.84 10.83 -19.37
N GLU A 85 9.63 10.48 -18.09
CA GLU A 85 8.47 10.94 -17.33
C GLU A 85 8.92 11.81 -16.14
N GLY A 86 8.26 12.97 -15.98
CA GLY A 86 8.71 14.07 -15.13
C GLY A 86 8.31 13.96 -13.65
N TYR A 87 8.45 15.06 -12.92
CA TYR A 87 7.95 15.19 -11.54
C TYR A 87 6.41 15.18 -11.53
N PHE A 88 5.81 14.34 -10.68
CA PHE A 88 4.35 14.14 -10.59
C PHE A 88 3.72 14.75 -9.33
N GLY A 89 4.48 15.53 -8.56
CA GLY A 89 4.07 15.97 -7.24
C GLY A 89 4.37 14.95 -6.14
N ASN A 90 3.97 15.30 -4.92
CA ASN A 90 4.07 14.48 -3.74
C ASN A 90 2.72 13.76 -3.52
N ILE A 91 2.74 12.44 -3.67
CA ILE A 91 1.54 11.59 -3.62
C ILE A 91 1.70 10.59 -2.48
N LEU A 92 0.70 10.52 -1.60
CA LEU A 92 0.61 9.52 -0.54
C LEU A 92 -0.51 8.54 -0.86
N TYR A 93 -0.17 7.25 -0.90
CA TYR A 93 -1.12 6.15 -1.06
C TYR A 93 -1.14 5.30 0.21
N CYS A 94 -2.27 5.26 0.89
CA CYS A 94 -2.39 4.63 2.20
C CYS A 94 -2.46 3.09 2.15
N GLY A 95 -2.99 2.52 1.07
CA GLY A 95 -3.49 1.14 1.10
C GLY A 95 -4.63 1.02 2.12
N ASP A 96 -4.80 -0.16 2.70
CA ASP A 96 -5.63 -0.31 3.90
C ASP A 96 -4.82 0.11 5.12
N MET A 97 -5.37 1.00 5.94
CA MET A 97 -4.67 1.46 7.13
C MET A 97 -5.59 1.85 8.27
N ARG A 98 -5.06 1.71 9.49
CA ARG A 98 -5.68 2.25 10.68
C ARG A 98 -4.79 3.36 11.24
N TRP A 99 -5.29 4.60 11.18
CA TRP A 99 -4.59 5.75 11.72
C TRP A 99 -4.28 5.59 13.22
N TYR A 100 -3.11 6.11 13.63
CA TYR A 100 -2.71 6.29 15.02
C TYR A 100 -1.80 7.54 15.13
N PRO A 101 -1.84 8.29 16.24
CA PRO A 101 -1.17 9.59 16.34
C PRO A 101 0.33 9.58 16.08
N GLU A 102 1.04 8.51 16.46
CA GLU A 102 2.49 8.41 16.32
C GLU A 102 2.94 8.32 14.86
N LEU A 103 2.02 8.06 13.92
CA LEU A 103 2.34 8.03 12.49
C LEU A 103 2.89 9.38 11.99
N VAL A 104 2.50 10.51 12.61
CA VAL A 104 3.07 11.84 12.29
C VAL A 104 4.56 11.97 12.61
N ARG A 105 5.06 11.15 13.55
CA ARG A 105 6.47 11.17 13.95
C ARG A 105 7.35 10.37 13.00
N HIS A 106 6.76 9.64 12.06
CA HIS A 106 7.52 8.83 11.12
C HIS A 106 8.33 9.75 10.19
N LYS A 107 9.65 9.52 10.09
CA LYS A 107 10.59 10.40 9.37
C LYS A 107 10.16 10.73 7.93
N VAL A 108 9.57 9.76 7.23
CA VAL A 108 9.09 9.90 5.84
C VAL A 108 7.80 10.70 5.75
N LEU A 109 6.96 10.67 6.79
CA LEU A 109 5.68 11.38 6.81
C LEU A 109 5.80 12.77 7.44
N ARG A 110 6.93 13.07 8.08
CA ARG A 110 7.17 14.38 8.68
C ARG A 110 7.10 15.51 7.65
N SER A 111 7.77 15.38 6.51
CA SER A 111 7.68 16.37 5.42
C SER A 111 6.25 16.50 4.88
N VAL A 112 5.54 15.38 4.75
CA VAL A 112 4.14 15.34 4.31
C VAL A 112 3.19 16.05 5.28
N VAL A 113 3.39 15.87 6.59
CA VAL A 113 2.45 16.33 7.64
C VAL A 113 2.81 17.73 8.18
N GLU A 114 4.09 18.00 8.44
CA GLU A 114 4.55 19.27 9.02
C GLU A 114 4.74 20.34 7.94
N GLU A 115 5.35 19.99 6.81
CA GLU A 115 5.70 20.94 5.74
C GLU A 115 4.55 21.12 4.73
N ARG A 116 3.49 20.31 4.86
CA ARG A 116 2.27 20.33 4.01
C ARG A 116 2.56 20.17 2.52
N GLU A 117 3.63 19.47 2.20
CA GLU A 117 4.03 19.19 0.82
C GLU A 117 3.32 17.93 0.30
N LEU A 118 1.99 17.93 0.26
CA LEU A 118 1.19 16.81 -0.27
C LEU A 118 0.19 17.31 -1.31
N ASP A 119 0.32 16.84 -2.54
CA ASP A 119 -0.56 17.21 -3.64
C ASP A 119 -1.78 16.29 -3.74
N VAL A 120 -1.57 14.99 -3.52
CA VAL A 120 -2.64 13.98 -3.66
C VAL A 120 -2.57 12.94 -2.55
N LEU A 121 -3.72 12.65 -1.95
CA LEU A 121 -3.90 11.61 -0.94
C LEU A 121 -4.90 10.55 -1.43
N TYR A 122 -4.44 9.32 -1.61
CA TYR A 122 -5.29 8.15 -1.78
C TYR A 122 -5.51 7.51 -0.41
N LEU A 123 -6.67 7.80 0.18
CA LEU A 123 -7.00 7.46 1.56
C LEU A 123 -7.82 6.18 1.66
N ASP A 124 -7.53 5.35 2.66
CA ASP A 124 -8.45 4.31 3.13
C ASP A 124 -9.72 4.97 3.69
N ASN A 125 -10.81 4.86 2.95
CA ASN A 125 -12.11 5.43 3.32
C ASN A 125 -13.11 4.38 3.80
N THR A 126 -12.65 3.17 4.16
CA THR A 126 -13.51 2.04 4.58
C THR A 126 -14.53 2.44 5.64
N PHE A 127 -14.12 3.31 6.57
CA PHE A 127 -14.95 3.79 7.67
C PHE A 127 -15.15 5.30 7.68
N SER A 128 -15.08 5.95 6.51
CA SER A 128 -15.24 7.41 6.38
C SER A 128 -16.71 7.84 6.51
N ALA A 129 -17.31 7.53 7.66
CA ALA A 129 -18.68 7.89 8.00
C ALA A 129 -18.78 8.22 9.51
N PRO A 130 -19.56 9.24 9.89
CA PRO A 130 -19.60 9.73 11.28
C PRO A 130 -20.16 8.72 12.29
N TYR A 131 -20.96 7.75 11.81
CA TYR A 131 -21.52 6.68 12.64
C TYR A 131 -20.55 5.52 12.87
N CYS A 132 -19.39 5.49 12.19
CA CYS A 132 -18.36 4.48 12.37
C CYS A 132 -17.48 4.82 13.58
N VAL A 133 -18.01 4.60 14.79
CA VAL A 133 -17.29 4.77 16.05
C VAL A 133 -16.83 3.40 16.54
N PHE A 134 -15.51 3.23 16.67
CA PHE A 134 -14.90 1.97 17.10
C PHE A 134 -14.00 2.17 18.31
N PRO A 135 -13.90 1.19 19.21
CA PRO A 135 -12.89 1.21 20.26
C PRO A 135 -11.48 1.17 19.65
N THR A 136 -10.49 1.65 20.40
CA THR A 136 -9.08 1.46 20.07
C THR A 136 -8.72 -0.02 19.99
N ARG A 137 -7.57 -0.35 19.38
CA ARG A 137 -7.06 -1.74 19.35
C ARG A 137 -6.84 -2.28 20.77
N GLU A 138 -6.43 -1.43 21.70
CA GLU A 138 -6.16 -1.81 23.08
C GLU A 138 -7.45 -2.14 23.83
N GLU A 139 -8.47 -1.29 23.73
CA GLU A 139 -9.79 -1.52 24.33
C GLU A 139 -10.45 -2.79 23.78
N ALA A 140 -10.42 -2.99 22.46
CA ALA A 140 -10.97 -4.19 21.83
C ALA A 140 -10.25 -5.48 22.29
N LYS A 141 -8.93 -5.42 22.45
CA LYS A 141 -8.12 -6.55 22.95
C LYS A 141 -8.47 -6.87 24.41
N GLN A 142 -8.61 -5.86 25.26
CA GLN A 142 -8.98 -6.04 26.66
C GLN A 142 -10.37 -6.66 26.80
N GLU A 143 -11.33 -6.23 25.98
CA GLU A 143 -12.67 -6.82 25.97
C GLU A 143 -12.64 -8.31 25.58
N LEU A 144 -11.84 -8.66 24.58
CA LEU A 144 -11.67 -10.06 24.18
C LEU A 144 -11.09 -10.93 25.31
N PHE A 145 -10.11 -10.42 26.07
CA PHE A 145 -9.58 -11.16 27.23
C PHE A 145 -10.63 -11.37 28.32
N ARG A 146 -11.45 -10.35 28.62
CA ARG A 146 -12.56 -10.50 29.58
C ARG A 146 -13.53 -11.60 29.15
N ILE A 147 -13.89 -11.67 27.87
CA ILE A 147 -14.80 -12.69 27.32
C ILE A 147 -14.20 -14.10 27.39
N ILE A 148 -12.88 -14.24 27.22
CA ILE A 148 -12.22 -15.55 27.29
C ILE A 148 -12.08 -16.04 28.75
N GLU A 149 -11.97 -15.12 29.71
CA GLU A 149 -11.78 -15.42 31.13
C GLU A 149 -13.08 -15.70 31.90
N THR A 150 -14.26 -15.53 31.28
CA THR A 150 -15.58 -15.91 31.82
C THR A 150 -15.96 -17.33 31.47
#